data_AF-A0A2G2B5M0-F1
#
_entry.id   AF-A0A2G2B5M0-F1
#
_cell.length_a   1.000
_cell.length_b   1.000
_cell.length_c   1.000
_cell.angle_alpha   90.00
_cell.angle_beta   90.00
_cell.angle_gamma   90.00
#
_symmetry.space_group_name_H-M   'P 1'
#
loop_
_entity.id
_entity.type
_entity.pdbx_description
1 polymer ?
#
loop_
_entity_poly.entity_id
_entity_poly.type
_entity_poly.pdbx_seq_one_letter_code
_entity_poly.pdbx_strand_id
1 'polypeptide(L)'
;MHSEWGEIDEAAARLINETHAQGHKVIAVGTTSMRLLESAADEAGQVHAFSDSTDIFITPGYKFRAVDILMTNFHLPKSTLFMLVSAFAGQTHMTAAYAHAIEHGYRFYSYGDSSLLFREDTL
;
A
#
# COMPACT_ATOMS: atom_id res chain seq x y z
N MET A 1 -7.56 5.63 13.22
CA MET A 1 -7.40 4.23 12.78
C MET A 1 -6.98 3.41 14.00
N HIS A 2 -7.16 2.09 14.03
CA HIS A 2 -6.57 1.30 15.13
C HIS A 2 -5.05 1.23 14.94
N SER A 3 -4.32 1.39 16.03
CA SER A 3 -2.87 1.18 16.04
C SER A 3 -2.57 -0.28 15.73
N GLU A 4 -1.59 -0.51 14.87
CA GLU A 4 -1.06 -1.85 14.57
C GLU A 4 0.40 -1.88 15.01
N TRP A 5 0.79 -2.86 15.83
CA TRP A 5 2.20 -3.11 16.12
C TRP A 5 2.82 -3.90 14.97
N GLY A 6 4.00 -3.49 14.52
CA GLY A 6 4.73 -4.18 13.46
C GLY A 6 6.23 -4.05 13.62
N GLU A 7 6.95 -4.95 12.95
CA GLU A 7 8.41 -5.03 13.01
C GLU A 7 8.99 -5.17 11.59
N ILE A 8 10.06 -4.42 11.33
CA ILE A 8 10.96 -4.53 10.19
C ILE A 8 12.37 -4.61 10.76
N ASP A 9 13.05 -5.74 10.57
CA ASP A 9 14.43 -5.88 10.99
C ASP A 9 15.41 -5.14 10.06
N GLU A 10 16.65 -4.98 10.49
CA GLU A 10 17.70 -4.31 9.70
C GLU A 10 17.95 -4.99 8.35
N ALA A 11 17.79 -6.31 8.27
CA ALA A 11 18.03 -7.06 7.05
C ALA A 11 16.95 -6.78 5.99
N ALA A 12 15.68 -6.74 6.40
CA ALA A 12 14.54 -6.39 5.56
C ALA A 12 14.63 -4.93 5.11
N ALA A 13 14.90 -4.01 6.03
CA ALA A 13 15.11 -2.60 5.70
C ALA A 13 16.23 -2.44 4.66
N ARG A 14 17.40 -3.07 4.89
CA ARG A 14 18.51 -3.04 3.91
C ARG A 14 18.10 -3.58 2.55
N LEU A 15 17.43 -4.73 2.49
CA LEU A 15 16.99 -5.35 1.24
C LEU A 15 16.05 -4.43 0.45
N ILE A 16 15.10 -3.77 1.12
CA ILE A 16 14.17 -2.83 0.49
C ILE A 16 14.93 -1.67 -0.15
N ASN A 17 15.85 -1.06 0.61
CA ASN A 17 16.61 0.08 0.12
C ASN A 17 17.58 -0.31 -1.01
N GLU A 18 18.22 -1.47 -0.94
CA GLU A 18 19.05 -2.00 -2.03
C GLU A 18 18.22 -2.28 -3.29
N THR A 19 16.99 -2.79 -3.12
CA THR A 19 16.05 -3.01 -4.23
C THR A 19 15.75 -1.69 -4.94
N HIS A 20 15.45 -0.62 -4.20
CA HIS A 20 15.25 0.71 -4.78
C HIS A 20 16.53 1.29 -5.40
N ALA A 21 17.68 1.13 -4.76
CA ALA A 21 18.96 1.61 -5.27
C ALA A 21 19.35 0.95 -6.61
N GLN A 22 18.91 -0.29 -6.82
CA GLN A 22 19.08 -1.02 -8.09
C GLN A 22 18.03 -0.65 -9.15
N GLY A 23 17.09 0.26 -8.84
CA GLY A 23 16.00 0.66 -9.74
C GLY A 23 14.87 -0.38 -9.84
N HIS A 24 14.82 -1.35 -8.93
CA HIS A 24 13.75 -2.32 -8.84
C HIS A 24 12.57 -1.77 -8.01
N LYS A 25 11.44 -2.49 -8.08
CA LYS A 25 10.18 -2.10 -7.46
C LYS A 25 9.92 -2.91 -6.19
N VAL A 26 9.41 -2.24 -5.16
CA VAL A 26 8.98 -2.86 -3.90
C VAL A 26 7.47 -3.05 -3.93
N ILE A 27 7.05 -4.30 -3.80
CA ILE A 27 5.64 -4.70 -3.83
C ILE A 27 5.18 -4.99 -2.40
N ALA A 28 4.27 -4.18 -1.86
CA ALA A 28 3.60 -4.49 -0.61
C ALA A 28 2.48 -5.51 -0.86
N VAL A 29 2.45 -6.58 -0.07
CA VAL A 29 1.37 -7.57 -0.09
C VAL A 29 0.48 -7.35 1.13
N GLY A 30 -0.62 -6.64 0.91
CA GLY A 30 -1.55 -6.22 1.95
C GLY A 30 -1.32 -4.80 2.45
N THR A 31 -2.42 -4.14 2.85
CA THR A 31 -2.40 -2.75 3.32
C THR A 31 -1.71 -2.57 4.68
N THR A 32 -1.72 -3.59 5.54
CA THR A 32 -0.95 -3.59 6.80
C THR A 32 0.56 -3.50 6.52
N SER A 33 1.07 -4.33 5.60
CA SER A 33 2.48 -4.27 5.19
C SER A 33 2.82 -2.92 4.57
N MET A 34 1.95 -2.37 3.71
CA MET A 34 2.14 -1.02 3.17
C MET A 34 2.24 0.04 4.28
N ARG A 35 1.31 0.05 5.23
CA ARG A 35 1.32 1.02 6.34
C ARG A 35 2.59 0.93 7.16
N LEU A 36 3.05 -0.28 7.45
CA LEU A 36 4.29 -0.51 8.19
C LEU A 36 5.51 0.04 7.43
N LEU A 37 5.64 -0.28 6.14
CA LEU A 37 6.73 0.22 5.30
C LEU A 37 6.73 1.74 5.19
N GLU A 38 5.56 2.35 4.97
CA GLU A 38 5.43 3.81 4.88
C GLU A 38 5.64 4.52 6.23
N SER A 39 5.41 3.83 7.35
CA SER A 39 5.73 4.36 8.69
C SER A 39 7.22 4.30 9.00
N ALA A 40 7.91 3.30 8.47
CA ALA A 40 9.35 3.11 8.63
C ALA A 40 10.18 3.91 7.61
N ALA A 41 9.54 4.54 6.62
CA ALA A 41 10.21 5.34 5.59
C ALA A 41 10.39 6.80 6.03
N ASP A 42 11.62 7.30 5.93
CA ASP A 42 11.90 8.72 6.14
C ASP A 42 11.51 9.60 4.95
N GLU A 43 11.73 10.91 5.04
CA GLU A 43 11.38 11.85 3.97
C GLU A 43 12.15 11.64 2.66
N ALA A 44 13.32 11.01 2.72
CA ALA A 44 14.11 10.65 1.54
C ALA A 44 13.66 9.32 0.92
N GLY A 45 12.73 8.61 1.56
CA GLY A 45 12.25 7.30 1.13
C GLY A 45 13.13 6.14 1.55
N GLN A 46 14.09 6.37 2.45
CA GLN A 46 14.88 5.30 3.06
C GLN A 46 14.04 4.61 4.14
N VAL A 47 13.90 3.28 4.05
CA VAL A 47 13.25 2.46 5.07
C VAL A 47 14.24 2.13 6.18
N HIS A 48 13.85 2.37 7.43
CA HIS A 48 14.65 2.06 8.62
C HIS A 48 14.11 0.80 9.32
N ALA A 49 14.96 0.16 10.13
CA ALA A 49 14.47 -0.85 11.06
C ALA A 49 13.42 -0.21 11.99
N PHE A 50 12.34 -0.93 12.24
CA PHE A 50 11.17 -0.42 12.93
C PHE A 50 10.62 -1.52 13.84
N SER A 51 10.23 -1.18 15.07
CA SER A 51 9.62 -2.12 16.02
C SER A 51 8.74 -1.33 16.97
N ASP A 52 7.62 -0.82 16.45
CA ASP A 52 6.69 0.01 17.21
C ASP A 52 5.27 -0.13 16.66
N SER A 53 4.36 0.62 17.27
CA SER A 53 3.02 0.88 16.77
C SER A 53 3.04 1.84 15.59
N THR A 54 2.23 1.57 14.57
CA THR A 54 1.85 2.53 13.54
C THR A 54 0.35 2.84 13.59
N ASP A 55 0.05 4.14 13.64
CA ASP A 55 -1.30 4.69 13.51
C ASP A 55 -1.45 5.51 12.22
N ILE A 56 -0.51 5.37 11.27
CA ILE A 56 -0.47 6.16 10.04
C ILE A 56 -1.81 6.08 9.30
N PHE A 57 -2.32 7.25 8.92
CA PHE A 57 -3.57 7.40 8.20
C PHE A 57 -3.29 7.87 6.77
N ILE A 58 -3.39 6.95 5.81
CA ILE A 58 -3.12 7.20 4.40
C ILE A 58 -4.41 7.61 3.71
N THR A 59 -4.45 8.84 3.19
CA THR A 59 -5.58 9.40 2.44
C THR A 59 -5.10 10.07 1.15
N PRO A 60 -6.00 10.38 0.19
CA PRO A 60 -5.61 11.09 -1.03
C PRO A 60 -4.80 12.34 -0.73
N GLY A 61 -3.67 12.51 -1.44
CA GLY A 61 -2.67 13.55 -1.18
C GLY A 61 -1.45 13.08 -0.35
N TYR A 62 -1.49 11.87 0.21
CA TYR A 62 -0.33 11.24 0.84
C TYR A 62 0.79 10.99 -0.18
N LYS A 63 2.05 11.27 0.20
CA LYS A 63 3.23 10.99 -0.62
C LYS A 63 3.82 9.66 -0.20
N PHE A 64 3.61 8.63 -1.00
CA PHE A 64 4.21 7.32 -0.77
C PHE A 64 5.69 7.35 -1.08
N ARG A 65 6.48 6.66 -0.26
CA ARG A 65 7.93 6.71 -0.32
C ARG A 65 8.57 5.34 -0.49
N ALA A 66 8.03 4.32 0.19
CA ALA A 66 8.63 2.99 0.20
C ALA A 66 7.95 2.01 -0.77
N VAL A 67 6.63 2.15 -0.98
CA VAL A 67 5.88 1.18 -1.79
C VAL A 67 5.66 1.70 -3.21
N ASP A 68 5.98 0.85 -4.19
CA ASP A 68 5.78 1.11 -5.61
C ASP A 68 4.52 0.45 -6.17
N ILE A 69 4.21 -0.77 -5.68
CA ILE A 69 3.10 -1.60 -6.14
C ILE A 69 2.41 -2.19 -4.91
N LEU A 70 1.08 -2.27 -4.93
CA LEU A 70 0.28 -2.86 -3.87
C LEU A 70 -0.53 -4.04 -4.40
N MET A 71 -0.35 -5.21 -3.81
CA MET A 71 -1.28 -6.33 -3.96
C MET A 71 -2.22 -6.34 -2.77
N THR A 72 -3.53 -6.23 -3.00
CA THR A 72 -4.55 -6.23 -1.94
C THR A 72 -5.90 -6.71 -2.46
N ASN A 73 -6.83 -7.06 -1.57
CA ASN A 73 -8.19 -7.43 -1.93
C ASN A 73 -9.05 -6.20 -2.34
N PHE A 74 -10.26 -6.46 -2.83
CA PHE A 74 -11.27 -5.43 -3.00
C PHE A 74 -11.96 -5.10 -1.67
N HIS A 75 -11.97 -3.83 -1.31
CA HIS A 75 -12.48 -3.28 -0.06
C HIS A 75 -13.88 -2.70 -0.21
N LEU A 76 -14.62 -2.57 0.88
CA LEU A 76 -15.95 -1.96 0.81
C LEU A 76 -15.88 -0.46 0.46
N PRO A 77 -16.83 0.06 -0.34
CA PRO A 77 -16.96 1.49 -0.56
C PRO A 77 -17.07 2.24 0.77
N LYS A 78 -16.47 3.44 0.83
CA LYS A 78 -16.44 4.31 2.03
C LYS A 78 -15.68 3.72 3.24
N SER A 79 -14.84 2.70 3.05
CA SER A 79 -13.92 2.22 4.09
C SER A 79 -12.61 3.01 4.10
N THR A 80 -11.89 3.00 5.22
CA THR A 80 -10.54 3.59 5.32
C THR A 80 -9.55 2.90 4.38
N LEU A 81 -9.70 1.59 4.16
CA LEU A 81 -8.90 0.85 3.18
C LEU A 81 -9.19 1.28 1.75
N PHE A 82 -10.46 1.57 1.42
CA PHE A 82 -10.80 2.15 0.13
C PHE A 82 -10.15 3.54 -0.08
N MET A 83 -10.06 4.35 0.98
CA MET A 83 -9.33 5.63 0.93
C MET A 83 -7.83 5.42 0.68
N LEU A 84 -7.20 4.44 1.33
CA LEU A 84 -5.79 4.11 1.15
C LEU A 84 -5.49 3.68 -0.29
N VAL A 85 -6.26 2.74 -0.85
CA VAL A 85 -6.03 2.30 -2.24
C VAL A 85 -6.33 3.42 -3.25
N SER A 86 -7.28 4.31 -2.96
CA SER A 86 -7.56 5.49 -3.79
C SER A 86 -6.46 6.55 -3.67
N ALA A 87 -5.81 6.66 -2.52
CA ALA A 87 -4.63 7.53 -2.36
C ALA A 87 -3.45 6.99 -3.17
N PHE A 88 -3.29 5.66 -3.20
CA PHE A 88 -2.17 4.99 -3.84
C PHE A 88 -2.28 4.97 -5.37
N ALA A 89 -3.39 4.45 -5.90
CA ALA A 89 -3.58 4.24 -7.33
C ALA A 89 -4.50 5.28 -8.00
N GLY A 90 -4.87 6.35 -7.28
CA GLY A 90 -5.72 7.41 -7.80
C GLY A 90 -7.21 7.09 -7.81
N GLN A 91 -8.03 8.12 -7.56
CA GLN A 91 -9.49 7.96 -7.45
C GLN A 91 -10.13 7.49 -8.76
N THR A 92 -9.66 8.01 -9.90
CA THR A 92 -10.19 7.68 -11.24
C THR A 92 -9.96 6.21 -11.56
N HIS A 93 -8.72 5.71 -11.40
CA HIS A 93 -8.38 4.31 -11.66
C HIS A 93 -9.10 3.37 -10.70
N MET A 94 -9.17 3.70 -9.41
CA MET A 94 -9.90 2.86 -8.46
C MET A 94 -11.40 2.80 -8.77
N THR A 95 -12.01 3.91 -9.20
CA THR A 95 -13.43 3.91 -9.62
C THR A 95 -13.65 3.01 -10.84
N ALA A 96 -12.78 3.10 -11.84
CA ALA A 96 -12.85 2.26 -13.04
C ALA A 96 -12.63 0.77 -12.71
N ALA A 97 -11.63 0.45 -11.89
CA ALA A 97 -11.32 -0.91 -11.48
C ALA A 97 -12.49 -1.57 -10.71
N TYR A 98 -13.14 -0.83 -9.81
CA TYR A 98 -14.31 -1.34 -9.08
C TYR A 98 -15.53 -1.54 -9.98
N ALA A 99 -15.79 -0.60 -10.91
CA ALA A 99 -16.87 -0.75 -11.88
C ALA A 99 -16.67 -2.04 -12.72
N HIS A 100 -15.45 -2.25 -13.22
CA HIS A 100 -15.09 -3.46 -13.94
C HIS A 100 -15.29 -4.73 -13.10
N ALA A 101 -14.79 -4.72 -11.85
CA ALA A 101 -14.88 -5.88 -10.97
C ALA A 101 -16.34 -6.25 -10.63
N ILE A 102 -17.21 -5.25 -10.42
CA ILE A 102 -18.64 -5.45 -10.21
C ILE A 102 -19.31 -6.02 -11.47
N GLU A 103 -19.05 -5.44 -12.63
CA GLU A 103 -19.61 -5.88 -13.91
C GLU A 103 -19.25 -7.34 -14.23
N HIS A 104 -18.03 -7.76 -13.87
CA HIS A 104 -17.51 -9.09 -14.17
C HIS A 104 -17.68 -10.10 -13.02
N GLY A 105 -18.41 -9.73 -11.96
CA GLY A 105 -18.76 -10.65 -10.87
C GLY A 105 -17.59 -11.08 -9.99
N TYR A 106 -16.59 -10.21 -9.81
CA TYR A 106 -15.48 -10.46 -8.88
C TYR A 106 -16.01 -10.59 -7.44
N ARG A 107 -15.36 -11.45 -6.67
CA ARG A 107 -15.64 -11.66 -5.26
C ARG A 107 -14.89 -10.61 -4.46
N PHE A 108 -15.55 -9.91 -3.55
CA PHE A 108 -14.93 -8.88 -2.71
C PHE A 108 -14.60 -9.39 -1.30
N TYR A 109 -13.94 -8.54 -0.50
CA TYR A 109 -13.64 -8.76 0.91
C TYR A 109 -12.54 -9.80 1.16
N SER A 110 -12.42 -10.30 2.39
CA SER A 110 -11.25 -11.03 2.89
C SER A 110 -10.93 -12.33 2.14
N TYR A 111 -11.94 -12.99 1.57
CA TYR A 111 -11.80 -14.25 0.83
C TYR A 111 -12.15 -14.11 -0.66
N GLY A 112 -12.23 -12.86 -1.12
CA GLY A 112 -12.52 -12.53 -2.49
C GLY A 112 -11.29 -12.62 -3.38
N ASP A 113 -11.40 -11.95 -4.52
CA ASP A 113 -10.33 -11.79 -5.48
C ASP A 113 -9.39 -10.64 -5.08
N SER A 114 -8.24 -10.58 -5.75
CA SER A 114 -7.19 -9.60 -5.48
C SER A 114 -7.04 -8.60 -6.62
N SER A 115 -6.44 -7.47 -6.30
CA SER A 115 -6.04 -6.41 -7.20
C SER A 115 -4.52 -6.21 -7.10
N LEU A 116 -3.89 -5.89 -8.25
CA LEU A 116 -2.53 -5.40 -8.30
C LEU A 116 -2.59 -3.94 -8.74
N LEU A 117 -2.19 -3.05 -7.84
CA LEU A 117 -2.32 -1.62 -7.98
C LEU A 117 -0.95 -1.00 -8.16
N PHE A 118 -0.86 -0.06 -9.10
CA PHE A 118 0.35 0.72 -9.38
C PHE A 118 0.16 2.13 -8.86
N ARG A 119 1.24 2.74 -8.37
CA ARG A 119 1.19 4.07 -7.78
C ARG A 119 0.91 5.14 -8.85
N GLU A 120 -0.03 6.03 -8.58
CA GLU A 120 -0.52 7.05 -9.54
C GLU A 120 0.60 7.93 -10.11
N ASP A 121 1.57 8.33 -9.30
CA ASP A 121 2.68 9.20 -9.70
C ASP A 121 3.80 8.47 -10.48
N THR A 122 3.62 7.17 -10.76
CA THR A 122 4.54 6.35 -11.55
C THR A 122 3.96 5.85 -12.87
N LEU A 123 2.67 6.14 -13.13
CA LEU A 123 1.96 5.85 -14.37
C LEU A 123 2.09 7.01 -15.37
#